data_AF-A0A7W1QYZ7-F1
#
_entry.id   AF-A0A7W1QYZ7-F1
#
_cell.length_a   1.000
_cell.length_b   1.000
_cell.length_c   1.000
_cell.angle_alpha   90.00
_cell.angle_beta   90.00
_cell.angle_gamma   90.00
#
_symmetry.space_group_name_H-M   'P 1'
#
loop_
_entity.id
_entity.type
_entity.pdbx_description
1 polymer ?
#
loop_
_entity_poly.entity_id
_entity_poly.type
_entity_poly.pdbx_seq_one_letter_code
_entity_poly.pdbx_strand_id
1 'polypeptide(L)' 'MKFRFVWVGKTRDKNWLALQEEYLSRLSHFVKFEITEIKDS' A
#
# COMPACT_ATOMS: atom_id res chain seq x y z
N MET A 1 2.52 -16.42 5.23
CA MET A 1 2.23 -15.91 3.86
C MET A 1 2.73 -14.48 3.75
N LYS A 2 3.05 -13.98 2.55
CA LYS A 2 3.51 -12.60 2.33
C LYS A 2 2.70 -11.98 1.19
N PHE A 3 2.07 -10.83 1.44
CA PHE A 3 1.36 -10.07 0.40
C PHE A 3 2.33 -9.11 -0.28
N ARG A 4 2.25 -9.00 -1.60
CA ARG A 4 2.99 -8.00 -2.37
C ARG A 4 1.99 -7.17 -3.16
N PHE A 5 1.87 -5.90 -2.80
CA PHE A 5 1.06 -4.92 -3.49
C PHE A 5 1.94 -4.21 -4.51
N VAL A 6 1.56 -4.29 -5.78
CA VAL A 6 2.24 -3.58 -6.86
C VAL A 6 1.34 -2.44 -7.28
N TRP A 7 1.80 -1.21 -7.09
CA TRP A 7 1.04 0.00 -7.36
C TRP A 7 1.63 0.74 -8.55
N VAL A 8 0.80 1.12 -9.51
CA VAL A 8 1.24 1.92 -10.66
C VAL A 8 0.94 3.39 -10.36
N GLY A 9 1.99 4.20 -10.25
CA GLY A 9 1.89 5.61 -9.85
C GLY A 9 1.73 5.83 -8.34
N LYS A 10 1.53 7.10 -7.95
CA LYS A 10 1.36 7.52 -6.55
C LYS A 10 -0.08 7.93 -6.26
N THR A 11 -0.58 7.52 -5.10
CA THR A 11 -1.80 8.07 -4.51
C THR A 11 -1.55 9.55 -4.17
N ARG A 12 -2.14 10.47 -4.94
CA ARG A 12 -1.94 11.93 -4.78
C ARG A 12 -2.92 12.56 -3.79
N ASP A 13 -4.07 11.92 -3.58
CA ASP A 13 -5.07 12.41 -2.63
C ASP A 13 -4.65 12.07 -1.19
N LYS A 14 -4.64 13.09 -0.33
CA LYS A 14 -4.21 12.96 1.07
C LYS A 14 -5.15 12.08 1.90
N ASN A 15 -6.45 12.13 1.63
CA ASN A 15 -7.44 11.32 2.36
C ASN A 15 -7.28 9.85 1.99
N TRP A 16 -6.98 9.55 0.72
CA TRP A 16 -6.75 8.18 0.28
C TRP A 16 -5.43 7.62 0.80
N LEU A 17 -4.39 8.43 0.90
CA LEU A 17 -3.13 8.02 1.50
C LEU A 17 -3.28 7.68 2.99
N ALA A 18 -3.97 8.53 3.75
CA ALA A 18 -4.25 8.29 5.16
C ALA A 18 -5.06 7.01 5.39
N LEU A 19 -6.08 6.79 4.55
CA LEU A 19 -6.88 5.56 4.58
C LEU A 19 -5.99 4.34 4.28
N GLN A 20 -5.22 4.40 3.19
CA GLN A 20 -4.32 3.32 2.80
C GLN A 20 -3.36 2.93 3.94
N GLU A 21 -2.72 3.90 4.59
CA GLU A 21 -1.80 3.65 5.71
C GLU A 21 -2.50 2.99 6.91
N GLU A 22 -3.70 3.45 7.28
CA GLU A 22 -4.44 2.89 8.42
C GLU A 22 -4.82 1.42 8.18
N TYR A 23 -5.32 1.10 6.99
CA TYR A 23 -5.71 -0.27 6.65
C TYR A 23 -4.49 -1.20 6.53
N LEU A 24 -3.38 -0.71 5.98
CA LEU A 24 -2.13 -1.48 5.90
C LEU A 24 -1.54 -1.75 7.28
N SER A 25 -1.60 -0.77 8.18
CA SER A 25 -1.19 -0.93 9.57
C SER A 25 -1.99 -2.05 10.24
N ARG A 26 -3.32 -2.06 10.08
CA ARG A 26 -4.20 -3.12 10.56
C ARG A 26 -3.85 -4.49 9.95
N LEU A 27 -3.55 -4.53 8.66
CA LEU A 27 -3.18 -5.76 7.94
C LEU A 27 -1.83 -6.33 8.40
N SER A 28 -0.89 -5.46 8.81
CA SER A 28 0.45 -5.85 9.27
C SER A 28 0.44 -6.82 10.45
N HIS A 29 -0.59 -6.76 11.30
CA HIS A 29 -0.75 -7.65 12.45
C HIS A 29 -0.98 -9.11 12.06
N PHE A 30 -1.56 -9.34 10.87
CA PHE A 30 -1.92 -10.68 10.40
C PHE A 30 -0.92 -11.22 9.40
N VAL A 31 -0.31 -10.34 8.60
CA VAL A 31 0.55 -10.76 7.50
C VAL A 31 1.63 -9.74 7.17
N LYS A 32 2.81 -10.24 6.83
CA LYS A 32 3.87 -9.39 6.26
C LYS A 32 3.45 -8.95 4.87
N PHE A 33 3.52 -7.65 4.61
CA PHE A 33 3.25 -7.10 3.29
C PHE A 33 4.43 -6.28 2.77
N GLU A 34 4.46 -6.09 1.46
CA GLU A 34 5.43 -5.28 0.73
C GLU A 34 4.68 -4.47 -0.31
N ILE A 35 5.03 -3.19 -0.46
CA ILE A 35 4.44 -2.30 -1.45
C ILE A 35 5.53 -1.90 -2.43
N THR A 36 5.30 -2.12 -3.70
CA THR A 36 6.20 -1.74 -4.79
C THR A 36 5.49 -0.73 -5.66
N GLU A 37 5.95 0.53 -5.60
CA GLU A 37 5.52 1.58 -6.53
C GLU A 37 6.28 1.44 -7.85
N ILE A 38 5.56 1.29 -8.94
CA ILE A 38 6.10 1.26 -10.30
C ILE A 38 5.67 2.56 -10.99
N LYS A 39 6.60 3.22 -11.70
CA LYS A 39 6.26 4.34 -12.57
C LYS A 39 5.65 3.80 -13.86
N ASP A 40 4.49 4.33 -14.23
CA ASP A 40 3.92 4.14 -15.57
C ASP A 40 4.90 4.75 -16.59
N SER A 41 5.21 4.02 -17.68
CA SER A 41 6.21 4.42 -18.69
C SER A 41 5.67 5.47 -19.65
#